data_AF-A0A9D4KVT8-F1
#
_entry.id   AF-A0A9D4KVT8-F1
#
_cell.length_a   1.000
_cell.length_b   1.000
_cell.length_c   1.000
_cell.angle_alpha   90.00
_cell.angle_beta   90.00
_cell.angle_gamma   90.00
#
_symmetry.space_group_name_H-M   'P 1'
#
loop_
_entity.id
_entity.type
_entity.pdbx_description
1 polymer ?
#
loop_
_entity_poly.entity_id
_entity_poly.type
_entity_poly.pdbx_seq_one_letter_code
_entity_poly.pdbx_strand_id
1 'polypeptide(L)'
;MDTWKDSCQEALGKRANTFKELLSGNTWNLIQNRRDIKQKINNTKNEDEKKVLQEEYTSMNKEIKKSARTDKRVFYDTLATEAEQAAGKRALCTRSPELSLPRSPTKTYQSKKIGHKVESQQIGNKDTW
;
A
#
# COMPACT_ATOMS: atom_id res chain seq x y z
N MET A 1 20.31 -41.84 -4.83
CA MET A 1 20.93 -40.88 -3.90
C MET A 1 21.17 -39.59 -4.67
N ASP A 2 20.38 -38.56 -4.41
CA ASP A 2 20.41 -37.30 -5.15
C ASP A 2 21.44 -36.35 -4.52
N THR A 3 22.72 -36.72 -4.59
CA THR A 3 23.84 -36.01 -3.91
C THR A 3 23.94 -34.52 -4.27
N TRP A 4 23.60 -34.16 -5.51
CA TRP A 4 23.60 -32.76 -5.96
C TRP A 4 22.40 -31.97 -5.42
N LYS A 5 21.26 -32.60 -5.15
CA LYS A 5 20.11 -31.92 -4.53
C LYS A 5 20.40 -31.61 -3.07
N ASP A 6 21.05 -32.53 -2.37
CA ASP A 6 21.46 -32.35 -0.97
C ASP A 6 22.51 -31.24 -0.87
N SER A 7 23.54 -31.24 -1.74
CA SER A 7 24.54 -30.17 -1.75
C SER A 7 23.96 -28.81 -2.14
N CYS A 8 23.03 -28.75 -3.10
CA CYS A 8 22.32 -27.52 -3.43
C CYS A 8 21.44 -27.03 -2.27
N GLN A 9 20.81 -27.95 -1.53
CA GLN A 9 19.97 -27.57 -0.39
C GLN A 9 20.79 -27.15 0.83
N GLU A 10 21.97 -27.74 1.05
CA GLU A 10 22.91 -27.31 2.10
C GLU A 10 23.58 -25.98 1.77
N ALA A 11 24.01 -25.78 0.52
CA ALA A 11 24.71 -24.57 0.10
C ALA A 11 23.78 -23.35 -0.09
N LEU A 12 22.60 -23.54 -0.68
CA LEU A 12 21.68 -22.43 -1.01
C LEU A 12 20.49 -22.35 -0.05
N GLY A 13 20.02 -23.48 0.47
CA GLY A 13 18.80 -23.55 1.28
C GLY A 13 17.54 -23.07 0.53
N LYS A 14 16.37 -23.39 1.07
CA LYS A 14 15.12 -22.74 0.62
C LYS A 14 14.92 -21.48 1.44
N ARG A 15 14.77 -20.34 0.78
CA ARG A 15 14.31 -19.12 1.44
C ARG A 15 12.93 -19.40 2.03
N ALA A 16 12.83 -19.40 3.36
CA ALA A 16 11.55 -19.49 4.04
C ALA A 16 10.69 -18.30 3.60
N ASN A 17 9.62 -18.57 2.85
CA ASN A 17 8.61 -17.56 2.56
C ASN A 17 7.68 -17.47 3.77
N THR A 18 8.20 -16.95 4.89
CA THR A 18 7.35 -16.64 6.03
C THR A 18 6.37 -15.58 5.57
N PHE A 19 5.10 -15.96 5.45
CA PHE A 19 4.03 -15.03 5.15
C PHE A 19 4.01 -13.96 6.24
N LYS A 20 4.43 -12.74 5.89
CA LYS A 20 4.29 -11.60 6.79
C LYS A 20 2.84 -11.17 6.70
N GLU A 21 2.06 -11.42 7.76
CA GLU A 21 0.68 -10.98 7.83
C GLU A 21 0.63 -9.45 7.70
N LEU A 22 0.18 -8.98 6.53
CA LEU A 22 0.11 -7.55 6.23
C LEU A 22 -1.06 -6.85 6.92
N LEU A 23 -2.02 -7.61 7.46
CA LEU A 23 -3.21 -7.10 8.12
C LEU A 23 -3.11 -7.37 9.61
N SER A 24 -3.40 -6.34 10.39
CA SER A 24 -3.50 -6.45 11.84
C SER A 24 -4.71 -7.31 12.23
N GLY A 25 -4.63 -7.97 13.39
CA GLY A 25 -5.76 -8.70 13.98
C GLY A 25 -7.01 -7.83 14.17
N ASN A 26 -6.83 -6.52 14.36
CA ASN A 26 -7.94 -5.57 14.41
C ASN A 26 -8.70 -5.49 13.06
N THR A 27 -7.97 -5.41 11.94
CA THR A 27 -8.58 -5.39 10.60
C THR A 27 -9.32 -6.70 10.30
N TRP A 28 -8.79 -7.84 10.77
CA TRP A 28 -9.49 -9.12 10.67
C TRP A 28 -10.80 -9.15 11.46
N ASN A 29 -10.82 -8.61 12.68
CA ASN A 29 -12.04 -8.49 13.49
C ASN A 29 -13.11 -7.64 12.76
N LEU A 30 -12.72 -6.48 12.23
CA LEU A 30 -13.63 -5.63 11.45
C LEU A 30 -14.20 -6.35 10.21
N ILE A 31 -13.40 -7.18 9.53
CA ILE A 31 -13.85 -7.99 8.40
C ILE A 31 -14.91 -9.02 8.83
N GLN A 32 -14.74 -9.64 9.99
CA GLN A 32 -15.75 -10.56 10.53
C GLN A 32 -17.04 -9.84 10.87
N ASN A 33 -16.97 -8.70 11.59
CA ASN A 33 -18.17 -7.92 11.91
C ASN A 33 -18.94 -7.48 10.66
N ARG A 34 -18.23 -7.07 9.59
CA ARG A 34 -18.87 -6.76 8.30
C ARG A 34 -19.56 -7.98 7.68
N ARG A 35 -18.98 -9.19 7.81
CA ARG A 35 -19.61 -10.43 7.32
C ARG A 35 -20.91 -10.72 8.08
N ASP A 36 -20.92 -10.52 9.39
CA ASP A 36 -22.11 -10.74 10.21
C ASP A 36 -23.23 -9.76 9.83
N ILE A 37 -22.90 -8.47 9.63
CA ILE A 37 -23.87 -7.47 9.14
C ILE A 37 -24.39 -7.89 7.76
N LYS A 38 -23.52 -8.38 6.88
CA LYS A 38 -23.93 -8.84 5.55
C LYS A 38 -24.89 -10.03 5.63
N GLN A 39 -24.68 -10.95 6.58
CA GLN A 39 -25.62 -12.05 6.82
C GLN A 39 -26.96 -11.54 7.34
N LYS A 40 -26.96 -10.56 8.26
CA LYS A 40 -28.20 -9.92 8.74
C LYS A 40 -29.00 -9.31 7.60
N ILE A 41 -28.35 -8.54 6.72
CA ILE A 41 -28.97 -7.95 5.51
C ILE A 41 -29.65 -9.01 4.63
N ASN A 42 -28.98 -10.16 4.43
CA ASN A 42 -29.51 -11.23 3.58
C ASN A 42 -30.73 -11.92 4.22
N ASN A 43 -30.84 -11.93 5.55
CA ASN A 43 -31.92 -12.59 6.28
C ASN A 43 -33.14 -11.66 6.50
N THR A 44 -32.94 -10.34 6.54
CA THR A 44 -34.01 -9.35 6.73
C THR A 44 -34.90 -9.23 5.49
N LYS A 45 -36.23 -9.29 5.70
CA LYS A 45 -37.25 -9.10 4.66
C LYS A 45 -37.78 -7.67 4.58
N ASN A 46 -37.72 -6.93 5.68
CA ASN A 46 -38.21 -5.56 5.77
C ASN A 46 -37.22 -4.59 5.11
N GLU A 47 -37.69 -3.75 4.19
CA GLU A 47 -36.83 -2.84 3.42
C GLU A 47 -36.23 -1.70 4.27
N ASP A 48 -36.93 -1.23 5.31
CA ASP A 48 -36.41 -0.16 6.17
C ASP A 48 -35.28 -0.63 7.08
N GLU A 49 -35.44 -1.79 7.72
CA GLU A 49 -34.36 -2.42 8.51
C GLU A 49 -33.15 -2.75 7.63
N LYS A 50 -33.39 -3.21 6.40
CA LYS A 50 -32.35 -3.49 5.43
C LYS A 50 -31.56 -2.24 5.06
N LYS A 51 -32.20 -1.07 4.89
CA LYS A 51 -31.52 0.21 4.65
C LYS A 51 -30.60 0.59 5.81
N VAL A 52 -31.07 0.47 7.05
CA VAL A 52 -30.25 0.76 8.24
C VAL A 52 -29.02 -0.15 8.31
N LEU A 53 -29.20 -1.47 8.11
CA LEU A 53 -28.09 -2.42 8.08
C LEU A 53 -27.13 -2.15 6.91
N GLN A 54 -27.65 -1.71 5.76
CA GLN A 54 -26.85 -1.33 4.60
C GLN A 54 -25.95 -0.13 4.93
N GLU A 55 -26.48 0.88 5.62
CA GLU A 55 -25.71 2.04 6.09
C GLU A 55 -24.59 1.61 7.03
N GLU A 56 -24.89 0.75 8.01
CA GLU A 56 -23.91 0.17 8.94
C GLU A 56 -22.81 -0.60 8.18
N TYR A 57 -23.20 -1.43 7.20
CA TYR A 57 -22.26 -2.13 6.33
C TYR A 57 -21.35 -1.16 5.56
N THR A 58 -21.88 -0.05 5.04
CA THR A 58 -21.05 0.94 4.35
C THR A 58 -20.08 1.64 5.29
N SER A 59 -20.49 1.93 6.52
CA SER A 59 -19.64 2.52 7.56
C SER A 59 -18.48 1.58 7.91
N MET A 60 -18.78 0.31 8.20
CA MET A 60 -17.77 -0.72 8.49
C MET A 60 -16.81 -0.93 7.33
N ASN A 61 -17.31 -0.92 6.08
CA ASN A 61 -16.47 -1.03 4.90
C ASN A 61 -15.52 0.17 4.72
N LYS A 62 -15.94 1.38 5.09
CA LYS A 62 -15.05 2.56 5.12
C LYS A 62 -13.95 2.37 6.16
N GLU A 63 -14.28 1.85 7.34
CA GLU A 63 -13.34 1.65 8.42
C GLU A 63 -12.29 0.59 8.10
N ILE A 64 -12.71 -0.56 7.54
CA ILE A 64 -11.78 -1.59 7.04
C ILE A 64 -10.80 -1.03 6.01
N LYS A 65 -11.27 -0.18 5.10
CA LYS A 65 -10.40 0.45 4.09
C LYS A 65 -9.38 1.40 4.74
N LYS A 66 -9.76 2.10 5.81
CA LYS A 66 -8.82 2.95 6.57
C LYS A 66 -7.80 2.09 7.31
N SER A 67 -8.25 1.06 8.05
CA SER A 67 -7.35 0.19 8.81
C SER A 67 -6.35 -0.53 7.90
N ALA A 68 -6.81 -1.06 6.76
CA ALA A 68 -5.91 -1.70 5.79
C ALA A 68 -4.87 -0.75 5.19
N ARG A 69 -5.21 0.55 5.03
CA ARG A 69 -4.23 1.57 4.59
C ARG A 69 -3.21 1.85 5.68
N THR A 70 -3.63 1.89 6.93
CA THR A 70 -2.75 2.09 8.09
C THR A 70 -1.81 0.89 8.26
N ASP A 71 -2.34 -0.33 8.26
CA ASP A 71 -1.56 -1.57 8.37
C ASP A 71 -0.47 -1.63 7.27
N LYS A 72 -0.85 -1.28 6.04
CA LYS A 72 0.10 -1.19 4.92
C LYS A 72 1.20 -0.15 5.16
N ARG A 73 0.86 1.04 5.67
CA ARG A 73 1.85 2.10 5.98
C ARG A 73 2.83 1.64 7.05
N VAL A 74 2.32 1.12 8.16
CA VAL A 74 3.14 0.59 9.26
C VAL A 74 4.10 -0.48 8.75
N PHE A 75 3.64 -1.39 7.89
CA PHE A 75 4.50 -2.40 7.29
C PHE A 75 5.69 -1.79 6.51
N TYR A 76 5.45 -0.81 5.64
CA TYR A 76 6.56 -0.18 4.91
C TYR A 76 7.46 0.69 5.80
N ASP A 77 6.90 1.38 6.80
CA ASP A 77 7.67 2.19 7.74
C ASP A 77 8.62 1.29 8.58
N THR A 78 8.16 0.12 9.01
CA THR A 78 9.01 -0.86 9.72
C THR A 78 10.14 -1.39 8.82
N LEU A 79 9.87 -1.64 7.54
CA LEU A 79 10.91 -2.05 6.58
C LEU A 79 11.93 -0.93 6.32
N ALA A 80 11.47 0.32 6.20
CA ALA A 80 12.34 1.47 5.97
C ALA A 80 13.25 1.73 7.17
N THR A 81 12.70 1.68 8.38
CA THR A 81 13.47 1.86 9.63
C THR A 81 14.49 0.73 9.85
N GLU A 82 14.14 -0.52 9.54
CA GLU A 82 15.08 -1.65 9.58
C GLU A 82 16.24 -1.44 8.57
N ALA A 83 15.93 -0.98 7.35
CA ALA A 83 16.94 -0.69 6.33
C ALA A 83 17.86 0.47 6.75
N GLU A 84 17.32 1.54 7.32
CA GLU A 84 18.09 2.67 7.84
C GLU A 84 19.04 2.23 8.96
N GLN A 85 18.55 1.43 9.92
CA GLN A 85 19.38 0.89 11.00
C GLN A 85 20.50 -0.02 10.47
N ALA A 86 20.21 -0.87 9.48
CA ALA A 86 21.21 -1.74 8.86
C ALA A 86 22.29 -0.93 8.10
N ALA A 87 21.88 0.11 7.39
CA ALA A 87 22.80 1.03 6.71
C ALA A 87 23.64 1.82 7.72
N GLY A 88 23.03 2.32 8.80
CA GLY A 88 23.70 3.03 9.89
C GLY A 88 24.75 2.17 10.59
N LYS A 89 24.45 0.90 10.90
CA LYS A 89 25.42 -0.06 11.46
C LYS A 89 26.63 -0.28 10.53
N ARG A 90 26.41 -0.36 9.21
CA ARG A 90 27.49 -0.45 8.23
C ARG A 90 28.30 0.86 8.13
N ALA A 91 27.62 2.01 8.18
CA ALA A 91 28.26 3.31 8.13
C ALA A 91 29.16 3.61 9.34
N LEU A 92 28.83 3.07 10.52
CA LEU A 92 29.68 3.15 11.72
C LEU A 92 31.01 2.43 11.55
N CYS A 93 31.05 1.30 10.81
CA CYS A 93 32.28 0.56 10.54
C CYS A 93 33.13 1.18 9.41
N THR A 94 32.51 1.98 8.53
CA THR A 94 33.20 2.63 7.38
C THR A 94 33.65 4.06 7.66
N ARG A 95 33.42 4.62 8.86
CA ARG A 95 33.96 5.95 9.22
C ARG A 95 35.45 5.87 9.59
N SER A 96 36.23 5.24 8.73
CA SER A 96 37.66 5.52 8.60
C SER A 96 37.76 6.78 7.72
N PRO A 97 38.31 7.92 8.21
CA PRO A 97 38.27 9.21 7.51
C PRO A 97 38.97 9.24 6.13
N GLU A 98 39.76 8.22 5.79
CA GLU A 98 40.66 8.27 4.63
C GLU A 98 40.02 7.96 3.26
N LEU A 99 38.75 7.52 3.18
CA LEU A 99 38.14 7.07 1.91
C LEU A 99 36.84 7.81 1.51
N SER A 100 36.68 9.09 1.85
CA SER A 100 35.52 9.87 1.40
C SER A 100 35.64 10.29 -0.07
N LEU A 101 35.15 9.46 -0.99
CA LEU A 101 34.87 9.90 -2.37
C LEU A 101 33.65 10.84 -2.39
N PRO A 102 33.65 11.88 -3.25
CA PRO A 102 32.56 12.85 -3.29
C PRO A 102 31.23 12.19 -3.70
N ARG A 103 30.15 12.54 -2.99
CA ARG A 103 28.79 12.11 -3.34
C ARG A 103 28.45 12.61 -4.75
N SER A 104 28.07 11.69 -5.62
CA SER A 104 27.59 11.99 -6.96
C SER A 104 26.25 12.76 -6.90
N PRO A 105 26.04 13.75 -7.77
CA PRO A 105 24.86 14.62 -7.69
C PRO A 105 23.59 13.86 -8.04
N THR A 106 22.56 14.03 -7.20
CA THR A 106 21.20 13.52 -7.44
C THR A 106 20.58 14.21 -8.65
N LYS A 107 20.18 13.44 -9.67
CA LYS A 107 19.39 13.94 -10.82
C LYS A 107 18.02 14.42 -10.32
N THR A 108 17.77 15.73 -10.36
CA THR A 108 16.46 16.31 -10.11
C THR A 108 15.59 16.17 -11.37
N TYR A 109 14.46 15.49 -11.26
CA TYR A 109 13.52 15.33 -12.37
C TYR A 109 12.64 16.57 -12.46
N GLN A 110 12.86 17.42 -13.47
CA GLN A 110 12.03 18.59 -13.75
C GLN A 110 10.90 18.16 -14.70
N SER A 111 9.66 18.11 -14.21
CA SER A 111 8.48 17.84 -15.06
C SER A 111 8.20 19.03 -15.98
N LYS A 112 8.13 18.80 -17.31
CA LYS A 112 7.66 19.79 -18.28
C LYS A 112 6.19 20.11 -18.04
N LYS A 113 5.84 21.39 -17.86
CA LYS A 113 4.44 21.84 -17.86
C LYS A 113 3.89 21.77 -19.28
N ILE A 114 2.89 20.93 -19.50
CA ILE A 114 2.11 20.91 -20.74
C ILE A 114 1.07 22.03 -20.62
N GLY A 115 1.29 23.12 -21.35
CA GLY A 115 0.29 24.19 -21.48
C GLY A 115 -0.85 23.71 -22.37
N HIS A 116 -2.07 23.66 -21.85
CA HIS A 116 -3.25 23.51 -22.68
C HIS A 116 -3.56 24.86 -23.34
N LYS A 117 -3.38 24.95 -24.67
CA LYS A 117 -3.88 26.07 -25.47
C LYS A 117 -5.38 25.87 -25.64
N VAL A 118 -6.19 26.58 -24.86
CA VAL A 118 -7.63 26.70 -25.13
C VAL A 118 -7.77 27.72 -26.25
N GLU A 119 -8.00 27.26 -27.47
CA GLU A 119 -8.29 28.11 -28.61
C GLU A 119 -9.78 28.43 -28.59
N SER A 120 -10.12 29.66 -28.21
CA SER A 120 -11.48 30.19 -28.20
C SER A 120 -11.98 30.27 -29.63
N GLN A 121 -12.88 29.38 -30.04
CA GLN A 121 -13.64 29.58 -31.27
C GLN A 121 -14.72 30.63 -31.01
N GLN A 122 -14.66 31.74 -31.74
CA GLN A 122 -15.73 32.73 -31.78
C GLN A 122 -16.95 32.10 -32.46
N ILE A 123 -18.03 31.87 -31.71
CA ILE A 123 -19.34 31.58 -32.29
C ILE A 123 -19.88 32.93 -32.78
N GLY A 124 -19.85 33.13 -34.08
CA GLY A 124 -20.45 34.29 -34.73
C GLY A 124 -21.97 34.28 -34.59
N ASN A 125 -22.51 35.43 -34.20
CA ASN A 125 -23.94 35.75 -34.18
C ASN A 125 -24.60 35.47 -35.53
N LYS A 126 -25.77 34.82 -35.50
CA LYS A 126 -26.78 34.89 -36.57
C LYS A 126 -28.17 34.95 -35.92
N ASP A 127 -28.68 36.17 -35.80
CA ASP A 127 -30.12 36.40 -35.68
C ASP A 127 -30.80 35.93 -36.97
N THR A 128 -31.87 35.15 -36.88
CA THR A 128 -32.99 35.14 -37.85
C THR A 128 -34.15 34.25 -37.36
N TRP A 129 -35.26 34.93 -37.04
CA TRP A 129 -36.66 34.50 -36.79
C TRP A 129 -36.98 33.50 -35.68
#